data_AF-A0A5P9ET48-F1
#
_entry.id   AF-A0A5P9ET48-F1
#
_cell.length_a   1.000
_cell.length_b   1.000
_cell.length_c   1.000
_cell.angle_alpha   90.00
_cell.angle_beta   90.00
_cell.angle_gamma   90.00
#
_symmetry.space_group_name_H-M   'P 1'
#
loop_
_entity.id
_entity.type
_entity.pdbx_description
1 polymer ?
#
loop_
_entity_poly.entity_id
_entity_poly.type
_entity_poly.pdbx_seq_one_letter_code
_entity_poly.pdbx_strand_id
1 'polypeptide(L)'
;MRTILLITILFIGACEVSTSKNYNIQVEGGQNHEENLKAAPVIANLVWNGNLHHQIQKEVVELQGQDLSNLLGLRYQNMSFSSGEKGVFIQCIFKSSFNDEVGDKVIEICRKEVEAQITDYFTTNKSNQPDTAVASSGV
;
A
#
# COMPACT_ATOMS: atom_id res chain seq x y z
N MET A 1 6.93 -66.84 -3.36
CA MET A 1 6.73 -65.55 -2.65
C MET A 1 6.37 -64.52 -3.70
N ARG A 2 5.17 -63.94 -3.63
CA ARG A 2 4.70 -62.90 -4.58
C ARG A 2 5.10 -61.54 -4.03
N THR A 3 6.10 -60.90 -4.63
CA THR A 3 6.54 -59.56 -4.26
C THR A 3 5.53 -58.55 -4.81
N ILE A 4 4.74 -57.94 -3.92
CA ILE A 4 3.83 -56.86 -4.27
C ILE A 4 4.67 -55.58 -4.37
N LEU A 5 4.73 -55.02 -5.57
CA LEU A 5 5.42 -53.76 -5.83
C LEU A 5 4.56 -52.61 -5.29
N LEU A 6 4.97 -52.01 -4.18
CA LEU A 6 4.37 -50.81 -3.60
C LEU A 6 4.73 -49.61 -4.49
N ILE A 7 3.82 -49.25 -5.40
CA ILE A 7 3.89 -47.96 -6.11
C ILE A 7 3.53 -46.89 -5.07
N THR A 8 4.55 -46.25 -4.51
CA THR A 8 4.39 -45.04 -3.70
C THR A 8 4.05 -43.91 -4.67
N ILE A 9 2.76 -43.59 -4.79
CA ILE A 9 2.31 -42.40 -5.51
C ILE A 9 2.77 -41.20 -4.68
N LEU A 10 3.90 -40.60 -5.07
CA LEU A 10 4.29 -39.28 -4.60
C LEU A 10 3.26 -38.29 -5.15
N PHE A 11 2.23 -38.00 -4.36
CA PHE A 11 1.48 -36.76 -4.51
C PHE A 11 2.44 -35.63 -4.15
N ILE A 12 3.17 -35.13 -5.15
CA ILE A 12 3.71 -33.78 -5.11
C ILE A 12 2.47 -32.89 -5.19
N GLY A 13 1.80 -32.69 -4.05
CA GLY A 13 0.87 -31.60 -3.91
C GLY A 13 1.66 -30.36 -4.32
N ALA A 14 1.25 -29.73 -5.41
CA ALA A 14 1.70 -28.39 -5.71
C ALA A 14 1.21 -27.54 -4.52
N CYS A 15 2.06 -27.37 -3.51
CA CYS A 15 1.91 -26.28 -2.57
C CYS A 15 2.02 -25.03 -3.43
N GLU A 16 0.88 -24.49 -3.85
CA GLU A 16 0.82 -23.14 -4.40
C GLU A 16 1.37 -22.23 -3.31
N VAL A 17 2.63 -21.82 -3.48
CA VAL A 17 3.27 -20.89 -2.55
C VAL A 17 2.63 -19.54 -2.82
N SER A 18 1.59 -19.23 -2.05
CA SER A 18 0.97 -17.91 -2.07
C SER A 18 1.92 -16.91 -1.42
N THR A 19 2.49 -16.03 -2.21
CA THR A 19 3.20 -14.85 -1.76
C THR A 19 2.22 -13.82 -1.22
N SER A 20 2.51 -13.29 -0.04
CA SER A 20 1.76 -12.20 0.57
C SER A 20 2.73 -11.15 1.09
N LYS A 21 2.79 -10.00 0.43
CA LYS A 21 3.60 -8.85 0.84
C LYS A 21 2.69 -7.74 1.35
N ASN A 22 3.11 -7.10 2.43
CA ASN A 22 2.38 -6.00 3.04
C ASN A 22 3.37 -4.92 3.45
N TYR A 23 3.04 -3.65 3.21
CA TYR A 23 3.87 -2.52 3.62
C TYR A 23 3.00 -1.37 4.10
N ASN A 24 3.33 -0.84 5.28
CA ASN A 24 2.61 0.27 5.90
C ASN A 24 3.39 1.57 5.68
N ILE A 25 2.75 2.56 5.08
CA ILE A 25 3.26 3.91 4.91
C ILE A 25 2.53 4.81 5.90
N GLN A 26 3.27 5.54 6.73
CA GLN A 26 2.68 6.50 7.66
C GLN A 26 2.20 7.73 6.90
N VAL A 27 0.98 8.19 7.19
CA VAL A 27 0.42 9.43 6.64
C VAL A 27 0.88 10.58 7.52
N GLU A 28 1.89 11.30 7.06
CA GLU A 28 2.47 12.46 7.75
C GLU A 28 2.41 13.69 6.84
N GLY A 29 1.97 14.83 7.40
CA GLY A 29 1.92 16.10 6.65
C GLY A 29 0.84 17.08 7.13
N GLY A 30 -0.22 16.57 7.78
CA GLY A 30 -1.22 17.37 8.48
C GLY A 30 -0.72 17.92 9.81
N GLN A 31 -1.41 18.92 10.34
CA GLN A 31 -1.03 19.61 11.58
C GLN A 31 -1.30 18.77 12.84
N ASN A 32 -2.19 17.77 12.73
CA ASN A 32 -2.61 16.90 13.83
C ASN A 32 -3.08 15.53 13.31
N HIS A 33 -3.29 14.60 14.23
CA HIS A 33 -3.75 13.24 13.93
C HIS A 33 -5.09 13.20 13.17
N GLU A 34 -6.03 14.09 13.51
CA GLU A 34 -7.36 14.12 12.91
C GLU A 34 -7.31 14.53 11.42
N GLU A 35 -6.43 15.46 11.06
CA GLU A 35 -6.18 15.81 9.67
C GLU A 35 -5.58 14.66 8.88
N ASN A 36 -4.58 13.96 9.45
CA ASN A 36 -4.01 12.77 8.82
C ASN A 36 -5.06 11.65 8.65
N LEU A 37 -5.96 11.50 9.63
CA LEU A 37 -7.05 10.52 9.60
C LEU A 37 -8.06 10.82 8.49
N LYS A 38 -8.40 12.10 8.28
CA LYS A 38 -9.28 12.54 7.18
C LYS A 38 -8.60 12.43 5.81
N ALA A 39 -7.29 12.66 5.74
CA ALA A 39 -6.52 12.60 4.50
C ALA A 39 -6.34 11.16 4.00
N ALA A 40 -6.08 10.20 4.90
CA ALA A 40 -5.76 8.82 4.54
C ALA A 40 -6.75 8.13 3.58
N PRO A 41 -8.09 8.16 3.78
CA PRO A 41 -9.03 7.57 2.82
C PRO A 41 -9.04 8.28 1.47
N VAL A 42 -8.84 9.61 1.44
CA VAL A 42 -8.78 10.39 0.20
C VAL A 42 -7.54 10.02 -0.60
N ILE A 43 -6.37 9.99 0.06
CA ILE A 43 -5.10 9.59 -0.53
C ILE A 43 -5.17 8.15 -1.05
N ALA A 44 -5.68 7.21 -0.24
CA ALA A 44 -5.85 5.83 -0.69
C ALA A 44 -6.72 5.74 -1.94
N ASN A 45 -7.81 6.51 -2.01
CA ASN A 45 -8.66 6.55 -3.18
C ASN A 45 -7.97 7.17 -4.41
N LEU A 46 -7.17 8.22 -4.23
CA LEU A 46 -6.37 8.84 -5.31
C LEU A 46 -5.33 7.87 -5.86
N VAL A 47 -4.64 7.14 -4.99
CA VAL A 47 -3.66 6.12 -5.39
C VAL A 47 -4.35 4.99 -6.16
N TRP A 48 -5.44 4.44 -5.62
CA TRP A 48 -6.13 3.29 -6.21
C TRP A 48 -6.74 3.60 -7.59
N ASN A 49 -7.35 4.77 -7.76
CA ASN A 49 -7.96 5.19 -9.01
C ASN A 49 -7.00 5.96 -9.93
N GLY A 50 -5.76 6.18 -9.47
CA GLY A 50 -4.72 6.86 -10.22
C GLY A 50 -3.93 5.90 -11.10
N ASN A 51 -2.62 6.14 -11.18
CA ASN A 51 -1.74 5.40 -12.10
C ASN A 51 -1.18 4.09 -11.51
N LEU A 52 -1.50 3.73 -10.27
CA LEU A 52 -0.90 2.58 -9.58
C LEU A 52 -0.94 1.29 -10.42
N HIS A 53 -2.13 0.89 -10.89
CA HIS A 53 -2.28 -0.32 -11.71
C HIS A 53 -1.50 -0.23 -13.02
N HIS A 54 -1.50 0.94 -13.66
CA HIS A 54 -0.78 1.16 -14.90
C HIS A 54 0.74 1.05 -14.70
N GLN A 55 1.29 1.65 -13.65
CA GLN A 55 2.72 1.58 -13.35
C GLN A 55 3.16 0.15 -13.03
N ILE A 56 2.36 -0.59 -12.25
CA ILE A 56 2.63 -2.01 -11.98
C ILE A 56 2.68 -2.81 -13.28
N GLN A 57 1.67 -2.67 -14.15
CA GLN A 57 1.66 -3.41 -15.43
C GLN A 57 2.81 -2.97 -16.36
N LYS A 58 3.23 -1.71 -16.30
CA LYS A 58 4.34 -1.20 -17.09
C LYS A 58 5.70 -1.74 -16.62
N GLU A 59 5.94 -1.77 -15.31
CA GLU A 59 7.26 -2.07 -14.72
C GLU A 59 7.42 -3.54 -14.33
N VAL A 60 6.33 -4.28 -14.11
CA VAL A 60 6.34 -5.69 -13.72
C VAL A 60 5.75 -6.54 -14.84
N VAL A 61 6.64 -7.06 -15.69
CA VAL A 61 6.28 -7.78 -16.92
C VAL A 61 5.39 -8.99 -16.64
N GLU A 62 5.62 -9.69 -15.53
CA GLU A 62 4.85 -10.86 -15.09
C GLU A 62 3.37 -10.55 -14.83
N LEU A 63 3.05 -9.27 -14.60
CA LEU A 63 1.70 -8.80 -14.29
C LEU A 63 1.02 -8.09 -15.47
N GLN A 64 1.66 -8.03 -16.63
CA GLN A 64 1.04 -7.49 -17.85
C GLN A 64 -0.19 -8.30 -18.25
N GLY A 65 -1.31 -7.60 -18.43
CA GLY A 65 -2.60 -8.23 -18.78
C GLY A 65 -3.29 -8.99 -17.63
N GLN A 66 -2.72 -8.99 -16.42
CA GLN A 66 -3.37 -9.53 -15.24
C GLN A 66 -4.40 -8.54 -14.68
N ASP A 67 -5.48 -9.07 -14.11
CA ASP A 67 -6.41 -8.29 -13.30
C ASP A 67 -5.81 -8.06 -11.91
N LEU A 68 -5.25 -6.87 -11.70
CA LEU A 68 -4.63 -6.47 -10.45
C LEU A 68 -5.64 -6.30 -9.31
N SER A 69 -6.93 -6.14 -9.60
CA SER A 69 -7.97 -5.89 -8.59
C SER A 69 -8.12 -7.03 -7.58
N ASN A 70 -7.75 -8.25 -8.00
CA ASN A 70 -7.80 -9.45 -7.15
C ASN A 70 -6.47 -9.76 -6.44
N LEU A 71 -5.38 -9.09 -6.86
CA LEU A 71 -4.02 -9.34 -6.35
C LEU A 71 -3.54 -8.23 -5.43
N LEU A 72 -4.00 -7.00 -5.69
CA LEU A 72 -3.60 -5.79 -4.99
C LEU A 72 -4.71 -5.30 -4.07
N GLY A 73 -4.33 -4.77 -2.92
CA GLY A 73 -5.23 -4.09 -2.02
C GLY A 73 -4.55 -2.87 -1.41
N LEU A 74 -5.34 -1.83 -1.19
CA LEU A 74 -4.93 -0.63 -0.48
C LEU A 74 -5.91 -0.40 0.67
N ARG A 75 -5.38 -0.32 1.89
CA ARG A 75 -6.19 -0.13 3.10
C ARG A 75 -5.61 1.02 3.90
N TYR A 76 -6.41 1.74 4.66
CA TYR A 76 -5.89 2.68 5.65
C TYR A 76 -6.24 2.19 7.06
N GLN A 77 -5.41 2.53 8.04
CA GLN A 77 -5.50 2.05 9.40
C GLN A 77 -5.17 3.18 10.37
N ASN A 78 -5.92 3.26 11.47
CA ASN A 78 -5.55 4.05 12.63
C ASN A 78 -4.93 3.11 13.67
N MET A 79 -3.67 3.32 14.01
CA MET A 79 -2.95 2.50 14.99
C MET A 79 -2.64 3.33 16.23
N SER A 80 -2.86 2.72 17.40
CA SER A 80 -2.39 3.26 18.68
C SER A 80 -1.17 2.45 19.14
N PHE A 81 -0.09 3.15 19.48
CA PHE A 81 1.13 2.56 19.98
C PHE A 81 1.08 2.43 21.50
N SER A 82 1.89 1.54 22.07
CA SER A 82 2.02 1.35 23.52
C SER A 82 2.53 2.60 24.25
N SER A 83 3.20 3.51 23.54
CA SER A 83 3.60 4.85 24.01
C SER A 83 2.41 5.80 24.23
N GLY A 84 1.21 5.45 23.76
CA GLY A 84 0.04 6.33 23.71
C GLY A 84 -0.03 7.20 22.45
N GLU A 85 1.00 7.16 21.60
CA GLU A 85 1.01 7.83 20.30
C GLU A 85 0.01 7.16 19.35
N LYS A 86 -0.56 7.96 18.45
CA LYS A 86 -1.48 7.49 17.42
C LYS A 86 -0.95 7.83 16.05
N GLY A 87 -0.85 6.82 15.18
CA GLY A 87 -0.44 7.00 13.80
C GLY A 87 -1.54 6.58 12.84
N VAL A 88 -1.59 7.24 11.69
CA VAL A 88 -2.47 6.88 10.59
C VAL A 88 -1.60 6.31 9.47
N PHE A 89 -1.98 5.17 8.93
CA PHE A 89 -1.18 4.43 7.95
C PHE A 89 -2.02 4.07 6.74
N ILE A 90 -1.38 4.02 5.57
CA ILE A 90 -1.89 3.36 4.37
C ILE A 90 -1.06 2.09 4.16
N GLN A 91 -1.73 0.96 4.06
CA GLN A 91 -1.15 -0.36 3.84
C GLN A 91 -1.34 -0.79 2.38
N CYS A 92 -0.22 -0.99 1.69
CA CYS A 92 -0.16 -1.71 0.42
C CYS A 92 -0.14 -3.22 0.69
N ILE A 93 -1.00 -3.96 0.00
CA ILE A 93 -1.17 -5.42 0.15
C ILE A 93 -1.05 -6.05 -1.23
N PHE A 94 -0.16 -7.02 -1.38
CA PHE A 94 -0.10 -7.86 -2.57
C PHE A 94 -0.20 -9.32 -2.18
N LYS A 95 -1.16 -10.04 -2.77
CA LYS A 95 -1.39 -11.47 -2.55
C LYS A 95 -1.51 -12.18 -3.89
N SER A 96 -0.59 -13.10 -4.16
CA SER A 96 -0.62 -13.87 -5.41
C SER A 96 0.22 -15.14 -5.31
N SER A 97 0.15 -16.00 -6.31
CA SER A 97 1.05 -17.14 -6.49
C SER A 97 2.36 -16.78 -7.21
N PHE A 98 2.61 -15.50 -7.50
CA PHE A 98 3.89 -15.06 -8.10
C PHE A 98 5.02 -15.16 -7.08
N ASN A 99 6.26 -15.14 -7.55
CA ASN A 99 7.42 -15.21 -6.69
C ASN A 99 7.58 -13.97 -5.79
N ASP A 100 8.45 -14.08 -4.79
CA ASP A 100 8.66 -13.05 -3.76
C ASP A 100 9.20 -11.73 -4.35
N GLU A 101 10.05 -11.82 -5.38
CA GLU A 101 10.65 -10.67 -6.08
C GLU A 101 9.60 -9.82 -6.81
N VAL A 102 8.62 -10.48 -7.45
CA VAL A 102 7.46 -9.80 -8.05
C VAL A 102 6.68 -9.05 -6.97
N GLY A 103 6.47 -9.69 -5.81
CA GLY A 103 5.80 -9.07 -4.68
C GLY A 103 6.53 -7.83 -4.16
N ASP A 104 7.85 -7.87 -4.04
CA ASP A 104 8.66 -6.73 -3.62
C ASP A 104 8.58 -5.57 -4.61
N LYS A 105 8.64 -5.84 -5.92
CA LYS A 105 8.47 -4.81 -6.96
C LYS A 105 7.09 -4.14 -6.90
N VAL A 106 6.02 -4.93 -6.75
CA VAL A 106 4.65 -4.39 -6.65
C VAL A 106 4.50 -3.50 -5.42
N ILE A 107 4.98 -3.94 -4.27
CA ILE A 107 4.92 -3.15 -3.04
C ILE A 107 5.74 -1.87 -3.14
N GLU A 108 6.92 -1.92 -3.76
CA GLU A 108 7.76 -0.74 -3.96
C GLU A 108 7.08 0.31 -4.86
N ILE A 109 6.41 -0.11 -5.94
CA ILE A 109 5.63 0.80 -6.79
C ILE A 109 4.47 1.40 -6.00
N CYS A 110 3.72 0.57 -5.26
CA CYS A 110 2.62 1.05 -4.43
C CYS A 110 3.08 2.06 -3.37
N ARG A 111 4.20 1.80 -2.70
CA ARG A 111 4.81 2.70 -1.73
C ARG A 111 5.11 4.06 -2.35
N LYS A 112 5.78 4.10 -3.51
CA LYS A 112 6.11 5.35 -4.20
C LYS A 112 4.87 6.16 -4.57
N GLU A 113 3.84 5.51 -5.11
CA GLU A 113 2.59 6.19 -5.47
C GLU A 113 1.87 6.75 -4.23
N VAL A 114 1.87 6.01 -3.12
CA VAL A 114 1.31 6.50 -1.84
C VAL A 114 2.11 7.70 -1.31
N GLU A 115 3.45 7.62 -1.26
CA GLU A 115 4.32 8.71 -0.81
C GLU A 115 4.16 9.98 -1.67
N ALA A 116 4.02 9.81 -2.99
CA ALA A 116 3.77 10.92 -3.91
C ALA A 116 2.42 11.59 -3.60
N GLN A 117 1.34 10.80 -3.46
CA GLN A 117 0.01 11.34 -3.17
C GLN A 117 -0.09 11.99 -1.77
N ILE A 118 0.63 11.46 -0.77
CA ILE A 118 0.76 12.12 0.55
C ILE A 118 1.37 13.51 0.37
N THR A 119 2.50 13.59 -0.35
CA THR A 119 3.21 14.85 -0.59
C THR A 119 2.33 15.86 -1.32
N ASP A 120 1.69 15.44 -2.42
CA ASP A 120 0.84 16.30 -3.24
C ASP A 120 -0.38 16.81 -2.46
N TYR A 121 -1.03 15.94 -1.69
CA TYR A 121 -2.20 16.30 -0.89
C TYR A 121 -1.89 17.39 0.13
N PHE A 122 -0.79 17.26 0.87
CA PHE A 122 -0.45 18.21 1.93
C PHE A 122 0.28 19.46 1.43
N THR A 123 0.94 19.43 0.27
CA THR A 123 1.51 20.64 -0.36
C THR A 123 0.42 21.48 -1.01
N THR A 124 -0.49 20.87 -1.76
CA THR A 124 -1.61 21.57 -2.43
C THR A 124 -2.56 22.20 -1.41
N ASN A 125 -2.91 21.49 -0.33
CA ASN A 125 -3.82 22.02 0.69
C ASN A 125 -3.18 23.13 1.55
N LYS A 126 -1.86 23.10 1.77
CA LYS A 126 -1.16 24.22 2.43
C LYS A 126 -1.17 25.50 1.59
N SER A 127 -1.11 25.38 0.26
CA SER A 127 -1.19 26.54 -0.64
C SER A 127 -2.56 27.23 -0.66
N ASN A 128 -3.63 26.55 -0.22
CA ASN A 128 -5.00 27.07 -0.22
C ASN A 128 -5.45 27.62 1.14
N GLN A 129 -4.57 27.63 2.14
CA GLN A 129 -4.87 28.19 3.45
C GLN A 129 -4.53 29.69 3.42
N PRO A 130 -5.51 30.61 3.59
CA PRO A 130 -5.21 32.03 3.63
C PRO A 130 -4.28 32.30 4.81
N ASP A 131 -3.19 33.03 4.56
CA ASP A 131 -2.30 33.51 5.60
C ASP A 131 -3.11 34.36 6.59
N THR A 132 -3.52 33.76 7.70
CA THR A 132 -3.96 34.53 8.87
C THR A 132 -2.71 35.12 9.51
N ALA A 133 -2.11 36.10 8.82
CA ALA A 133 -1.13 36.99 9.39
C ALA A 133 -1.83 37.73 10.54
N VAL A 134 -1.56 37.27 11.76
CA VAL A 134 -1.92 37.98 12.99
C VAL A 134 -1.19 39.32 12.93
N ALA A 135 -1.91 40.37 12.52
CA ALA A 135 -1.47 41.74 12.68
C ALA A 135 -1.46 42.04 14.19
N SER A 136 -0.36 41.68 14.86
CA SER A 136 0.03 42.29 16.12
C SER A 136 0.48 43.72 15.82
N SER A 137 -0.48 44.64 15.69
CA SER A 137 -0.20 46.06 15.78
C SER A 137 -0.43 46.49 17.23
N GLY A 138 0.64 46.43 18.02
CA GLY A 138 0.72 47.21 19.25
C GLY A 138 1.14 48.63 18.90
N VAL A 139 0.32 49.61 19.29
CA VAL A 139 0.66 50.81 20.08
C VAL A 139 -0.63 51.27 20.76
#